data_AF-A0A2T5ER64-F1
#
_entry.id   AF-A0A2T5ER64-F1
#
_cell.length_a   1.000
_cell.length_b   1.000
_cell.length_c   1.000
_cell.angle_alpha   90.00
_cell.angle_beta   90.00
_cell.angle_gamma   90.00
#
_symmetry.space_group_name_H-M   'P 1'
#
loop_
_entity.id
_entity.type
_entity.pdbx_description
1 polymer ?
#
loop_
_entity_poly.entity_id
_entity_poly.type
_entity_poly.pdbx_seq_one_letter_code
_entity_poly.pdbx_strand_id
1 'polypeptide(L)'
;MKREIRQLHRRINSTSTSSDRVKCEHSMAHSLRIKPPTKAKKTKSLEWDEELKNNNLILVNGELRKLESWSEESRLELLYSTVPVPRVRNQTKLQTQQRQYRQKMKKAIVSETKKGNQEAAEFLQNVLDTQGHVSYSRIDRFSKLSMQRKNQRVKMLEMYLNAHNQLQRRAPTNNVYLQEGIFKVPHQWQVGSDEISLSEYMFLTEQFLTDNFPEYEIKAIIGHDDERAKDKKTGHHPHYFLSGLNRETQEYDLHKRQIQVVNEYLEKTYAVTNFFSPDSILSKEESADYGHYFQKMVRDYANEHLFHSKGLHVELSPEAERRSEQRKKMNREATLPKSEREYNYYNYQLEKLNELLKRKERRLAWLDAKHEARIDILDDLASQVDLTRVDLDRLKTAESEIETKIISIKSQYDEYIRKVNKLDSVYASHIANICKLIFVRIRAKDQNLQNAALDYLNKVKLNLARASPSEKLFVSMLAKDLNDKDLEVIALDSTNKERSI
;
A
#
# COMPACT_ATOMS: atom_id res chain seq x y z
N MET A 1 13.13 -5.08 -29.88
CA MET A 1 14.38 -4.86 -29.13
C MET A 1 14.18 -5.42 -27.73
N LYS A 2 15.09 -6.26 -27.21
CA LYS A 2 14.95 -6.87 -25.87
C LYS A 2 15.36 -5.86 -24.80
N ARG A 3 14.68 -5.84 -23.65
CA ARG A 3 15.05 -4.99 -22.51
C ARG A 3 16.24 -5.60 -21.77
N GLU A 4 17.34 -4.87 -21.70
CA GLU A 4 18.53 -5.28 -20.97
C GLU A 4 18.34 -5.15 -19.45
N ILE A 5 18.71 -6.20 -18.72
CA ILE A 5 18.59 -6.27 -17.26
C ILE A 5 19.86 -6.87 -16.64
N ARG A 6 19.99 -6.78 -15.31
CA ARG A 6 21.05 -7.48 -14.56
C ARG A 6 20.46 -8.48 -13.60
N GLN A 7 21.22 -9.54 -13.38
CA GLN A 7 20.86 -10.60 -12.46
C GLN A 7 21.99 -10.88 -11.48
N LEU A 8 21.57 -11.10 -10.23
CA LEU A 8 22.40 -11.66 -9.18
C LEU A 8 22.25 -13.18 -9.19
N HIS A 9 23.36 -13.87 -9.43
CA HIS A 9 23.54 -15.26 -9.04
C HIS A 9 24.67 -15.32 -8.01
N ARG A 10 24.45 -16.02 -6.91
CA ARG A 10 25.46 -16.22 -5.88
C ARG A 10 25.38 -17.65 -5.37
N ARG A 11 26.55 -18.23 -5.06
CA ARG A 11 26.70 -19.53 -4.43
C ARG A 11 27.38 -19.40 -3.08
N ILE A 12 26.95 -20.21 -2.12
CA ILE A 12 27.52 -20.33 -0.78
C ILE A 12 27.74 -21.81 -0.50
N ASN A 13 29.00 -22.19 -0.30
CA ASN A 13 29.36 -23.57 -0.01
C ASN A 13 29.42 -23.78 1.51
N SER A 14 28.70 -24.79 1.97
CA SER A 14 28.72 -25.23 3.36
C SER A 14 29.52 -26.52 3.49
N THR A 15 30.44 -26.54 4.44
CA THR A 15 31.28 -27.70 4.77
C THR A 15 30.79 -28.40 6.04
N SER A 16 31.40 -29.52 6.40
CA SER A 16 31.12 -30.21 7.68
C SER A 16 31.79 -29.56 8.91
N THR A 17 32.39 -28.37 8.77
CA THR A 17 32.88 -27.61 9.93
C THR A 17 31.71 -27.09 10.76
N SER A 18 31.89 -26.98 12.08
CA SER A 18 30.82 -26.52 12.97
C SER A 18 30.31 -25.12 12.62
N SER A 19 31.19 -24.21 12.22
CA SER A 19 30.82 -22.85 11.83
C SER A 19 29.98 -22.81 10.56
N ASP A 20 30.36 -23.58 9.54
CA ASP A 20 29.62 -23.58 8.28
C ASP A 20 28.32 -24.37 8.39
N ARG A 21 28.30 -25.45 9.18
CA ARG A 21 27.07 -26.14 9.55
C ARG A 21 26.05 -25.20 10.17
N VAL A 22 26.44 -24.39 11.17
CA VAL A 22 25.52 -23.44 11.81
C VAL A 22 25.03 -22.38 10.83
N LYS A 23 25.90 -21.88 9.94
CA LYS A 23 25.48 -20.94 8.88
C LYS A 23 24.47 -21.57 7.93
N CYS A 24 24.75 -22.80 7.47
CA CYS A 24 23.87 -23.58 6.60
C CYS A 24 22.51 -23.82 7.27
N GLU A 25 22.51 -24.24 8.54
CA GLU A 25 21.31 -24.48 9.33
C GLU A 25 20.45 -23.21 9.42
N HIS A 26 21.08 -22.06 9.69
CA HIS A 26 20.36 -20.79 9.74
C HIS A 26 19.84 -20.34 8.38
N SER A 27 20.61 -20.56 7.30
CA SER A 27 20.20 -20.18 5.94
C SER A 27 19.01 -21.01 5.49
N MET A 28 19.08 -22.33 5.68
CA MET A 28 17.99 -23.24 5.34
C MET A 28 16.76 -23.03 6.23
N ALA A 29 16.93 -22.80 7.53
CA ALA A 29 15.82 -22.46 8.43
C ALA A 29 15.13 -21.15 8.00
N HIS A 30 15.91 -20.16 7.56
CA HIS A 30 15.38 -18.93 6.98
C HIS A 30 14.55 -19.23 5.72
N SER A 31 15.09 -20.03 4.79
CA SER A 31 14.34 -20.41 3.59
C SER A 31 13.04 -21.15 3.90
N LEU A 32 13.07 -22.05 4.87
CA LEU A 32 11.90 -22.83 5.29
C LEU A 32 10.92 -22.07 6.20
N ARG A 33 11.22 -20.82 6.56
CA ARG A 33 10.45 -20.02 7.51
C ARG A 33 10.21 -20.70 8.85
N ILE A 34 11.26 -21.30 9.40
CA ILE A 34 11.25 -21.93 10.73
C ILE A 34 12.32 -21.29 11.61
N LYS A 35 12.16 -21.43 12.94
CA LYS A 35 13.20 -20.98 13.86
C LYS A 35 14.42 -21.90 13.72
N PRO A 36 15.64 -21.35 13.62
CA PRO A 36 16.84 -22.18 13.56
C PRO A 36 16.99 -22.97 14.87
N PRO A 37 17.32 -24.28 14.80
CA PRO A 37 17.57 -25.11 15.98
C PRO A 37 18.71 -24.57 16.86
N THR A 38 19.78 -24.06 16.25
CA THR A 38 20.85 -23.36 16.98
C THR A 38 20.50 -21.90 17.26
N LYS A 39 20.86 -21.40 18.45
CA LYS A 39 20.56 -20.01 18.86
C LYS A 39 21.11 -19.01 17.84
N ALA A 40 20.22 -18.26 17.21
CA ALA A 40 20.56 -17.13 16.37
C ALA A 40 21.28 -16.03 17.16
N LYS A 41 22.20 -15.30 16.51
CA LYS A 41 22.67 -14.03 17.04
C LYS A 41 21.47 -13.10 17.15
N LYS A 42 21.29 -12.45 18.32
CA LYS A 42 20.14 -11.57 18.64
C LYS A 42 19.90 -10.43 17.63
N THR A 43 20.88 -10.11 16.77
CA THR A 43 20.85 -9.01 15.81
C THR A 43 20.13 -9.30 14.49
N LYS A 44 19.70 -10.54 14.22
CA LYS A 44 18.94 -10.85 13.00
C LYS A 44 17.43 -10.76 13.27
N SER A 45 16.82 -9.62 12.96
CA SER A 45 15.37 -9.57 12.70
C SER A 45 15.09 -10.29 11.38
N LEU A 46 14.06 -11.12 11.37
CA LEU A 46 13.56 -11.76 10.14
C LEU A 46 12.75 -10.72 9.37
N GLU A 47 13.08 -10.52 8.10
CA GLU A 47 12.47 -9.51 7.21
C GLU A 47 11.42 -10.19 6.30
N TRP A 48 10.37 -10.76 6.87
CA TRP A 48 9.26 -11.33 6.12
C TRP A 48 8.03 -10.46 6.25
N ASP A 49 7.32 -10.27 5.14
CA ASP A 49 5.94 -9.79 5.17
C ASP A 49 5.00 -10.98 5.42
N GLU A 50 4.38 -11.01 6.60
CA GLU A 50 3.48 -12.11 7.00
C GLU A 50 2.25 -12.22 6.07
N GLU A 51 1.84 -11.12 5.42
CA GLU A 51 0.72 -11.14 4.48
C GLU A 51 1.06 -11.86 3.17
N LEU A 52 2.34 -11.99 2.85
CA LEU A 52 2.82 -12.64 1.62
C LEU A 52 3.29 -14.08 1.83
N LYS A 53 3.21 -14.61 3.06
CA LYS A 53 3.72 -15.96 3.40
C LYS A 53 3.16 -17.07 2.51
N ASN A 54 1.91 -16.92 2.05
CA ASN A 54 1.18 -17.93 1.27
C ASN A 54 1.66 -18.03 -0.19
N ASN A 55 2.50 -17.08 -0.63
CA ASN A 55 3.04 -17.05 -1.98
C ASN A 55 4.38 -17.82 -2.10
N ASN A 56 4.97 -18.21 -0.98
CA ASN A 56 6.21 -18.97 -0.97
C ASN A 56 5.98 -20.40 -1.47
N LEU A 57 6.95 -20.92 -2.21
CA LEU A 57 6.89 -22.22 -2.86
C LEU A 57 8.08 -23.08 -2.43
N ILE A 58 7.90 -24.39 -2.51
CA ILE A 58 8.94 -25.38 -2.26
C ILE A 58 8.86 -26.46 -3.33
N LEU A 59 10.02 -26.82 -3.89
CA LEU A 59 10.21 -27.89 -4.86
C LEU A 59 11.14 -28.93 -4.24
N VAL A 60 10.63 -30.12 -4.00
CA VAL A 60 11.38 -31.27 -3.45
C VAL A 60 10.99 -32.49 -4.27
N ASN A 61 11.97 -33.29 -4.69
CA ASN A 61 11.75 -34.48 -5.52
C ASN A 61 10.95 -34.20 -6.81
N GLY A 62 11.16 -33.03 -7.45
CA GLY A 62 10.44 -32.62 -8.66
C GLY A 62 9.01 -32.15 -8.45
N GLU A 63 8.50 -32.14 -7.21
CA GLU A 63 7.14 -31.71 -6.90
C GLU A 63 7.09 -30.30 -6.32
N LEU A 64 6.41 -29.40 -7.02
CA LEU A 64 6.21 -28.01 -6.59
C LEU A 64 4.96 -27.91 -5.70
N ARG A 65 5.13 -27.38 -4.50
CA ARG A 65 4.05 -27.19 -3.52
C ARG A 65 4.15 -25.80 -2.88
N LYS A 66 3.08 -25.35 -2.24
CA LYS A 66 3.12 -24.16 -1.37
C LYS A 66 3.93 -24.49 -0.12
N LEU A 67 4.81 -23.59 0.31
CA LEU A 67 5.57 -23.81 1.55
C LEU A 67 4.65 -23.94 2.76
N GLU A 68 3.56 -23.17 2.79
CA GLU A 68 2.57 -23.22 3.89
C GLU A 68 1.89 -24.59 4.03
N SER A 69 1.78 -25.38 2.94
CA SER A 69 1.17 -26.71 3.01
C SER A 69 2.04 -27.75 3.74
N TRP A 70 3.31 -27.44 4.02
CA TRP A 70 4.19 -28.26 4.83
C TRP A 70 4.07 -27.87 6.30
N SER A 71 3.91 -28.85 7.20
CA SER A 71 3.96 -28.60 8.65
C SER A 71 5.36 -28.13 9.09
N GLU A 72 5.45 -27.45 10.23
CA GLU A 72 6.74 -27.07 10.81
C GLU A 72 7.65 -28.29 11.04
N GLU A 73 7.08 -29.43 11.43
CA GLU A 73 7.77 -30.71 11.62
C GLU A 73 8.38 -31.23 10.32
N SER A 74 7.63 -31.25 9.22
CA SER A 74 8.17 -31.70 7.91
C SER A 74 9.28 -30.78 7.41
N ARG A 75 9.16 -29.47 7.68
CA ARG A 75 10.23 -28.51 7.34
C ARG A 75 11.48 -28.74 8.20
N LEU A 76 11.33 -29.02 9.49
CA LEU A 76 12.43 -29.39 10.37
C LEU A 76 13.11 -30.70 9.94
N GLU A 77 12.34 -31.71 9.53
CA GLU A 77 12.88 -32.98 9.02
C GLU A 77 13.69 -32.77 7.74
N LEU A 78 13.18 -31.96 6.81
CA LEU A 78 13.91 -31.59 5.60
C LEU A 78 15.21 -30.85 5.94
N LEU A 79 15.18 -29.94 6.93
CA LEU A 79 16.38 -29.27 7.41
C LEU A 79 17.40 -30.28 7.95
N TYR A 80 17.01 -31.18 8.86
CA TYR A 80 17.95 -32.13 9.47
C TYR A 80 18.53 -33.15 8.48
N SER A 81 17.75 -33.55 7.47
CA SER A 81 18.21 -34.47 6.42
C SER A 81 19.13 -33.82 5.39
N THR A 82 19.12 -32.48 5.29
CA THR A 82 19.86 -31.72 4.28
C THR A 82 21.13 -31.07 4.83
N VAL A 83 21.09 -30.52 6.05
CA VAL A 83 22.24 -29.79 6.62
C VAL A 83 23.42 -30.74 6.92
N PRO A 84 24.67 -30.22 6.95
CA PRO A 84 25.83 -31.04 7.29
C PRO A 84 25.69 -31.75 8.64
N VAL A 85 26.01 -33.04 8.68
CA VAL A 85 25.99 -33.84 9.90
C VAL A 85 27.04 -33.31 10.89
N PRO A 86 26.73 -33.20 12.21
CA PRO A 86 27.69 -32.74 13.21
C PRO A 86 28.99 -33.56 13.23
N ARG A 87 30.13 -32.94 13.58
CA ARG A 87 31.41 -33.65 13.73
C ARG A 87 31.32 -34.84 14.70
N VAL A 88 32.05 -35.92 14.42
CA VAL A 88 32.20 -37.04 15.36
C VAL A 88 33.01 -36.55 16.56
N ARG A 89 32.54 -36.82 17.78
CA ARG A 89 33.30 -36.54 19.00
C ARG A 89 34.64 -37.28 18.93
N ASN A 90 35.76 -36.58 19.18
CA ASN A 90 37.11 -37.12 19.10
C ASN A 90 37.55 -37.57 17.68
N GLN A 91 37.08 -36.92 16.61
CA GLN A 91 37.45 -37.25 15.22
C GLN A 91 38.97 -37.46 15.00
N THR A 92 39.82 -36.55 15.50
CA THR A 92 41.29 -36.67 15.37
C THR A 92 41.82 -37.95 16.02
N LYS A 93 41.26 -38.35 17.16
CA LYS A 93 41.59 -39.60 17.85
C LYS A 93 41.18 -40.81 17.01
N LEU A 94 39.98 -40.78 16.44
CA LEU A 94 39.48 -41.85 15.56
C LEU A 94 40.31 -41.96 14.28
N GLN A 95 40.69 -40.85 13.64
CA GLN A 95 41.56 -40.85 12.46
C GLN A 95 42.95 -41.42 12.78
N THR A 96 43.52 -41.00 13.90
CA THR A 96 44.80 -41.52 14.40
C THR A 96 44.70 -43.03 14.66
N GLN A 97 43.62 -43.46 15.32
CA GLN A 97 43.34 -44.86 15.59
C GLN A 97 43.19 -45.66 14.29
N GLN A 98 42.38 -45.19 13.34
CA GLN A 98 42.21 -45.84 12.03
C GLN A 98 43.56 -46.00 11.32
N ARG A 99 44.40 -44.94 11.26
CA ARG A 99 45.74 -44.99 10.65
C ARG A 99 46.64 -46.02 11.34
N GLN A 100 46.71 -45.98 12.67
CA GLN A 100 47.55 -46.89 13.45
C GLN A 100 47.12 -48.35 13.29
N TYR A 101 45.83 -48.62 13.40
CA TYR A 101 45.30 -49.99 13.29
C TYR A 101 45.29 -50.51 11.85
N ARG A 102 45.16 -49.64 10.83
CA ARG A 102 45.41 -49.99 9.43
C ARG A 102 46.84 -50.48 9.22
N GLN A 103 47.82 -49.77 9.77
CA GLN A 103 49.23 -50.18 9.69
C GLN A 103 49.49 -51.49 10.45
N LYS A 104 48.85 -51.69 11.62
CA LYS A 104 48.92 -52.96 12.35
C LYS A 104 48.32 -54.12 11.56
N MET A 105 47.18 -53.91 10.88
CA MET A 105 46.57 -54.92 10.00
C MET A 105 47.50 -55.28 8.83
N LYS A 106 48.11 -54.30 8.15
CA LYS A 106 49.10 -54.57 7.08
C LYS A 106 50.28 -55.41 7.58
N LYS A 107 50.81 -55.11 8.78
CA LYS A 107 51.86 -55.92 9.41
C LYS A 107 51.36 -57.32 9.80
N ALA A 108 50.11 -57.43 10.23
CA ALA A 108 49.48 -58.71 10.54
C ALA A 108 49.36 -59.60 9.30
N ILE A 109 48.89 -59.05 8.17
CA ILE A 109 48.79 -59.74 6.89
C ILE A 109 50.13 -60.37 6.50
N VAL A 110 51.21 -59.58 6.50
CA VAL A 110 52.58 -60.07 6.20
C VAL A 110 53.01 -61.17 7.18
N SER A 111 52.72 -61.00 8.47
CA SER A 111 53.09 -61.95 9.51
C SER A 111 52.32 -63.28 9.42
N GLU A 112 51.02 -63.24 9.15
CA GLU A 112 50.18 -64.43 9.04
C GLU A 112 50.50 -65.21 7.74
N THR A 113 50.75 -64.49 6.64
CA THR A 113 51.23 -65.08 5.37
C THR A 113 52.52 -65.88 5.57
N LYS A 114 53.52 -65.29 6.26
CA LYS A 114 54.80 -65.97 6.58
C LYS A 114 54.65 -67.21 7.47
N LYS A 115 53.53 -67.33 8.19
CA LYS A 115 53.25 -68.43 9.12
C LYS A 115 52.30 -69.48 8.52
N GLY A 116 51.91 -69.34 7.26
CA GLY A 116 51.00 -70.26 6.58
C GLY A 116 49.52 -70.04 6.90
N ASN A 117 49.16 -68.97 7.62
CA ASN A 117 47.77 -68.64 7.96
C ASN A 117 47.13 -67.79 6.85
N GLN A 118 47.05 -68.36 5.64
CA GLN A 118 46.67 -67.64 4.42
C GLN A 118 45.25 -67.06 4.51
N GLU A 119 44.30 -67.85 5.01
CA GLU A 119 42.89 -67.46 5.14
C GLU A 119 42.70 -66.23 6.06
N ALA A 120 43.47 -66.14 7.16
CA ALA A 120 43.44 -64.99 8.05
C ALA A 120 44.05 -63.73 7.42
N ALA A 121 45.11 -63.90 6.61
CA ALA A 121 45.75 -62.79 5.89
C ALA A 121 44.81 -62.23 4.81
N GLU A 122 44.19 -63.10 4.00
CA GLU A 122 43.22 -62.73 2.97
C GLU A 122 41.98 -62.05 3.57
N PHE A 123 41.48 -62.53 4.71
CA PHE A 123 40.37 -61.91 5.41
C PHE A 123 40.68 -60.46 5.80
N LEU A 124 41.84 -60.20 6.39
CA LEU A 124 42.26 -58.86 6.77
C LEU A 124 42.45 -57.95 5.55
N GLN A 125 43.00 -58.48 4.47
CA GLN A 125 43.18 -57.75 3.21
C GLN A 125 41.82 -57.36 2.62
N ASN A 126 40.86 -58.29 2.56
CA ASN A 126 39.49 -58.01 2.13
C ASN A 126 38.82 -56.90 2.96
N VAL A 127 39.01 -56.90 4.29
CA VAL A 127 38.51 -55.82 5.16
C VAL A 127 39.16 -54.48 4.82
N LEU A 128 40.45 -54.44 4.50
CA LEU A 128 41.16 -53.21 4.13
C LEU A 128 40.78 -52.66 2.75
N ASP A 129 40.35 -53.55 1.86
CA ASP A 129 39.96 -53.24 0.48
C ASP A 129 38.46 -52.92 0.36
N THR A 130 37.66 -53.31 1.35
CA THR A 130 36.23 -52.97 1.40
C THR A 130 36.07 -51.46 1.57
N GLN A 131 35.37 -50.83 0.62
CA GLN A 131 34.92 -49.44 0.72
C GLN A 131 33.60 -49.37 1.49
N GLY A 132 33.38 -48.30 2.25
CA GLY A 132 32.15 -48.10 2.99
C GLY A 132 32.08 -48.86 4.33
N HIS A 133 30.87 -49.03 4.85
CA HIS A 133 30.64 -49.68 6.14
C HIS A 133 31.02 -51.17 6.09
N VAL A 134 31.75 -51.63 7.09
CA VAL A 134 32.13 -53.04 7.25
C VAL A 134 31.45 -53.63 8.48
N SER A 135 30.61 -54.65 8.28
CA SER A 135 29.83 -55.27 9.37
C SER A 135 30.70 -55.75 10.53
N TYR A 136 30.29 -55.45 11.76
CA TYR A 136 30.94 -55.94 12.98
C TYR A 136 30.88 -57.47 13.13
N SER A 137 29.91 -58.14 12.49
CA SER A 137 29.84 -59.61 12.48
C SER A 137 31.06 -60.28 11.83
N ARG A 138 31.87 -59.52 11.08
CA ARG A 138 33.18 -59.97 10.57
C ARG A 138 34.18 -60.26 11.69
N ILE A 139 34.04 -59.66 12.87
CA ILE A 139 34.92 -59.93 14.03
C ILE A 139 34.76 -61.38 14.48
N ASP A 140 33.52 -61.87 14.59
CA ASP A 140 33.23 -63.25 15.01
C ASP A 140 33.65 -64.28 13.97
N ARG A 141 33.60 -63.92 12.68
CA ARG A 141 34.13 -64.76 11.60
C ARG A 141 35.64 -64.84 11.67
N PHE A 142 36.30 -63.69 11.83
CA PHE A 142 37.75 -63.62 11.95
C PHE A 142 38.25 -64.37 13.18
N SER A 143 37.52 -64.31 14.31
CA SER A 143 37.87 -65.03 15.54
C SER A 143 37.73 -66.55 15.42
N LYS A 144 37.22 -67.11 14.32
CA LYS A 144 37.20 -68.57 14.08
C LYS A 144 38.40 -69.06 13.29
N LEU A 145 39.13 -68.17 12.62
CA LEU A 145 40.27 -68.53 11.78
C LEU A 145 41.50 -68.92 12.62
N SER A 146 42.34 -69.78 12.06
CA SER A 146 43.66 -70.11 12.63
C SER A 146 44.62 -68.95 12.42
N MET A 147 45.21 -68.44 13.51
CA MET A 147 46.15 -67.31 13.45
C MET A 147 47.02 -67.20 14.70
N GLN A 148 48.13 -66.47 14.57
CA GLN A 148 49.02 -66.15 15.70
C GLN A 148 48.44 -65.03 16.56
N ARG A 149 48.63 -65.14 17.89
CA ARG A 149 48.22 -64.12 18.89
C ARG A 149 46.77 -63.66 18.70
N LYS A 150 45.87 -64.63 18.52
CA LYS A 150 44.44 -64.48 18.19
C LYS A 150 43.74 -63.31 18.90
N ASN A 151 43.81 -63.23 20.22
CA ASN A 151 43.16 -62.16 20.99
C ASN A 151 43.65 -60.75 20.60
N GLN A 152 44.95 -60.60 20.32
CA GLN A 152 45.51 -59.32 19.87
C GLN A 152 45.02 -58.96 18.46
N ARG A 153 44.89 -59.95 17.57
CA ARG A 153 44.43 -59.77 16.18
C ARG A 153 42.95 -59.42 16.11
N VAL A 154 42.12 -60.11 16.90
CA VAL A 154 40.68 -59.81 17.01
C VAL A 154 40.47 -58.40 17.54
N LYS A 155 41.13 -58.03 18.65
CA LYS A 155 41.06 -56.66 19.19
C LYS A 155 41.58 -55.61 18.21
N MET A 156 42.60 -55.94 17.42
CA MET A 156 43.11 -55.06 16.36
C MET A 156 42.05 -54.81 15.28
N LEU A 157 41.37 -55.86 14.82
CA LEU A 157 40.30 -55.75 13.84
C LEU A 157 39.12 -54.95 14.39
N GLU A 158 38.69 -55.23 15.62
CA GLU A 158 37.63 -54.49 16.32
C GLU A 158 37.95 -52.99 16.40
N MET A 159 39.15 -52.64 16.84
CA MET A 159 39.60 -51.24 16.96
C MET A 159 39.69 -50.54 15.61
N TYR A 160 40.04 -51.26 14.53
CA TYR A 160 40.00 -50.75 13.17
C TYR A 160 38.57 -50.51 12.71
N LEU A 161 37.69 -51.51 12.81
CA LEU A 161 36.29 -51.41 12.36
C LEU A 161 35.54 -50.31 13.09
N ASN A 162 35.74 -50.17 14.41
CA ASN A 162 35.10 -49.12 15.19
C ASN A 162 35.50 -47.72 14.69
N ALA A 163 36.80 -47.50 14.47
CA ALA A 163 37.28 -46.23 13.94
C ALA A 163 36.87 -46.01 12.46
N HIS A 164 36.98 -47.05 11.63
CA HIS A 164 36.64 -47.02 10.22
C HIS A 164 35.15 -46.70 10.04
N ASN A 165 34.24 -47.49 10.62
CA ASN A 165 32.80 -47.32 10.46
C ASN A 165 32.28 -45.99 11.00
N GLN A 166 32.86 -45.45 12.09
CA GLN A 166 32.49 -44.12 12.60
C GLN A 166 32.98 -42.98 11.70
N LEU A 167 34.05 -43.21 10.94
CA LEU A 167 34.58 -42.26 9.96
C LEU A 167 33.98 -42.46 8.55
N GLN A 168 33.26 -43.57 8.31
CA GLN A 168 32.64 -43.87 7.03
C GLN A 168 31.45 -42.93 6.74
N ARG A 169 31.32 -42.55 5.45
CA ARG A 169 30.21 -41.75 4.89
C ARG A 169 29.97 -40.38 5.57
N ARG A 170 31.03 -39.66 5.94
CA ARG A 170 30.91 -38.21 6.23
C ARG A 170 31.81 -37.43 5.28
N ALA A 171 31.30 -36.28 4.81
CA ALA A 171 32.08 -35.44 3.91
C ALA A 171 33.42 -35.07 4.55
N PRO A 172 34.50 -35.05 3.76
CA PRO A 172 35.75 -34.45 4.21
C PRO A 172 35.49 -33.05 4.76
N THR A 173 36.17 -32.70 5.85
CA THR A 173 35.95 -31.45 6.60
C THR A 173 35.89 -30.20 5.73
N ASN A 174 36.65 -30.16 4.63
CA ASN A 174 36.83 -28.99 3.77
C ASN A 174 36.11 -29.11 2.42
N ASN A 175 35.49 -30.25 2.12
CA ASN A 175 34.76 -30.40 0.87
C ASN A 175 33.38 -29.77 1.01
N VAL A 176 32.81 -29.36 -0.13
CA VAL A 176 31.45 -28.84 -0.18
C VAL A 176 30.51 -29.98 0.19
N TYR A 177 29.78 -29.84 1.30
CA TYR A 177 28.74 -30.79 1.71
C TYR A 177 27.41 -30.43 1.05
N LEU A 178 27.08 -29.13 1.09
CA LEU A 178 25.88 -28.56 0.49
C LEU A 178 26.24 -27.20 -0.11
N GLN A 179 25.78 -26.95 -1.33
CA GLN A 179 25.85 -25.65 -1.96
C GLN A 179 24.46 -25.01 -1.93
N GLU A 180 24.36 -23.86 -1.28
CA GLU A 180 23.21 -22.98 -1.44
C GLU A 180 23.49 -22.05 -2.62
N GLY A 181 22.50 -21.82 -3.47
CA GLY A 181 22.59 -20.72 -4.43
C GLY A 181 21.31 -19.94 -4.54
N ILE A 182 21.45 -18.66 -4.86
CA ILE A 182 20.36 -17.69 -4.99
C ILE A 182 20.36 -17.11 -6.39
N PHE A 183 19.18 -16.93 -6.94
CA PHE A 183 18.96 -16.34 -8.25
C PHE A 183 17.96 -15.18 -8.11
N LYS A 184 18.37 -13.94 -8.37
CA LYS A 184 17.51 -12.77 -8.14
C LYS A 184 17.74 -11.68 -9.19
N VAL A 185 16.65 -11.12 -9.70
CA VAL A 185 16.68 -9.84 -10.43
C VAL A 185 16.45 -8.70 -9.43
N PRO A 186 17.40 -7.75 -9.29
CA PRO A 186 17.24 -6.60 -8.41
C PRO A 186 16.04 -5.71 -8.78
N HIS A 187 15.39 -5.11 -7.78
CA HIS A 187 14.19 -4.28 -7.94
C HIS A 187 14.31 -3.17 -9.00
N GLN A 188 15.51 -2.59 -9.18
CA GLN A 188 15.76 -1.50 -10.12
C GLN A 188 15.46 -1.87 -11.60
N TRP A 189 15.49 -3.16 -11.95
CA TRP A 189 15.21 -3.64 -13.31
C TRP A 189 13.73 -3.88 -13.58
N GLN A 190 12.87 -3.69 -12.57
CA GLN A 190 11.41 -3.72 -12.69
C GLN A 190 10.84 -5.00 -13.32
N VAL A 191 11.55 -6.13 -13.18
CA VAL A 191 11.02 -7.45 -13.56
C VAL A 191 10.15 -7.95 -12.41
N GLY A 192 8.84 -7.87 -12.61
CA GLY A 192 7.84 -8.28 -11.63
C GLY A 192 7.36 -9.73 -11.81
N SER A 193 6.59 -10.19 -10.83
CA SER A 193 5.92 -11.49 -10.84
C SER A 193 4.87 -11.67 -11.93
N ASP A 194 4.50 -10.58 -12.61
CA ASP A 194 3.66 -10.54 -13.79
C ASP A 194 4.41 -10.81 -15.10
N GLU A 195 5.74 -10.63 -15.14
CA GLU A 195 6.57 -10.97 -16.30
C GLU A 195 7.17 -12.37 -16.19
N ILE A 196 7.72 -12.68 -15.00
CA ILE A 196 8.30 -13.98 -14.67
C ILE A 196 7.77 -14.36 -13.30
N SER A 197 7.04 -15.47 -13.22
CA SER A 197 6.53 -15.99 -11.95
C SER A 197 7.62 -16.66 -11.10
N LEU A 198 7.34 -16.83 -9.81
CA LEU A 198 8.26 -17.52 -8.89
C LEU A 198 8.52 -18.97 -9.32
N SER A 199 7.49 -19.66 -9.82
CA SER A 199 7.61 -21.04 -10.32
C SER A 199 8.49 -21.12 -11.56
N GLU A 200 8.38 -20.19 -12.50
CA GLU A 200 9.29 -20.12 -13.66
C GLU A 200 10.75 -19.98 -13.24
N TYR A 201 11.05 -19.15 -12.23
CA TYR A 201 12.40 -19.06 -11.67
C TYR A 201 12.87 -20.38 -11.04
N MET A 202 11.99 -21.07 -10.31
CA MET A 202 12.31 -22.35 -9.68
C MET A 202 12.56 -23.45 -10.71
N PHE A 203 11.72 -23.55 -11.74
CA PHE A 203 11.90 -24.53 -12.82
C PHE A 203 13.13 -24.24 -13.66
N LEU A 204 13.44 -22.98 -13.97
CA LEU A 204 14.71 -22.64 -14.61
C LEU A 204 15.91 -23.09 -13.76
N THR A 205 15.82 -22.90 -12.45
CA THR A 205 16.89 -23.30 -11.52
C THR A 205 17.04 -24.82 -11.48
N GLU A 206 15.94 -25.55 -11.38
CA GLU A 206 15.93 -27.02 -11.46
C GLU A 206 16.54 -27.50 -12.77
N GLN A 207 16.05 -26.99 -13.91
CA GLN A 207 16.53 -27.38 -15.22
C GLN A 207 18.03 -27.11 -15.38
N PHE A 208 18.52 -25.92 -14.99
CA PHE A 208 19.95 -25.61 -15.03
C PHE A 208 20.77 -26.60 -14.20
N LEU A 209 20.31 -26.94 -12.99
CA LEU A 209 21.02 -27.86 -12.11
C LEU A 209 21.00 -29.29 -12.64
N THR A 210 19.87 -29.76 -13.17
CA THR A 210 19.74 -31.11 -13.74
C THR A 210 20.56 -31.25 -15.01
N ASP A 211 20.57 -30.25 -15.90
CA ASP A 211 21.27 -30.34 -17.18
C ASP A 211 22.80 -30.27 -17.01
N ASN A 212 23.28 -29.57 -15.98
CA ASN A 212 24.72 -29.33 -15.77
C ASN A 212 25.32 -30.16 -14.61
N PHE A 213 24.52 -30.63 -13.65
CA PHE A 213 24.97 -31.38 -12.48
C PHE A 213 24.06 -32.60 -12.18
N PRO A 214 23.75 -33.46 -13.17
CA PRO A 214 22.76 -34.54 -13.01
C PRO A 214 23.15 -35.57 -11.93
N GLU A 215 24.44 -35.71 -11.65
CA GLU A 215 24.95 -36.67 -10.65
C GLU A 215 24.76 -36.18 -9.20
N TYR A 216 24.33 -34.93 -9.01
CA TYR A 216 24.22 -34.26 -7.72
C TYR A 216 22.76 -34.02 -7.35
N GLU A 217 22.38 -34.45 -6.14
CA GLU A 217 21.01 -34.31 -5.66
C GLU A 217 20.63 -32.85 -5.38
N ILE A 218 19.58 -32.36 -6.03
CA ILE A 218 18.86 -31.16 -5.60
C ILE A 218 18.04 -31.53 -4.36
N LYS A 219 18.47 -31.07 -3.18
CA LYS A 219 17.80 -31.36 -1.89
C LYS A 219 16.48 -30.60 -1.77
N ALA A 220 16.48 -29.34 -2.20
CA ALA A 220 15.29 -28.51 -2.29
C ALA A 220 15.55 -27.27 -3.15
N ILE A 221 14.51 -26.72 -3.75
CA ILE A 221 14.45 -25.33 -4.21
C ILE A 221 13.32 -24.64 -3.48
N ILE A 222 13.58 -23.49 -2.87
CA ILE A 222 12.61 -22.75 -2.05
C ILE A 222 12.49 -21.34 -2.61
N GLY A 223 11.27 -20.97 -3.02
CA GLY A 223 10.95 -19.67 -3.57
C GLY A 223 10.39 -18.72 -2.51
N HIS A 224 10.96 -17.51 -2.42
CA HIS A 224 10.45 -16.43 -1.60
C HIS A 224 9.76 -15.36 -2.43
N ASP A 225 8.53 -15.01 -2.04
CA ASP A 225 7.77 -13.86 -2.54
C ASP A 225 7.38 -12.89 -1.40
N ASP A 226 7.91 -13.12 -0.21
CA ASP A 226 7.60 -12.42 1.04
C ASP A 226 8.72 -11.52 1.57
N GLU A 227 9.89 -11.52 0.91
CA GLU A 227 11.00 -10.59 1.18
C GLU A 227 10.86 -9.27 0.39
N ARG A 228 9.63 -8.85 0.11
CA ARG A 228 9.28 -7.62 -0.59
C ARG A 228 8.07 -6.97 0.06
N ALA A 229 7.90 -5.66 -0.15
CA ALA A 229 6.68 -4.99 0.26
C ALA A 229 5.47 -5.48 -0.57
N LYS A 230 4.30 -5.57 0.06
CA LYS A 230 3.03 -5.99 -0.57
C LYS A 230 2.71 -5.31 -1.90
N ASP A 231 3.02 -4.03 -2.04
CA ASP A 231 2.73 -3.22 -3.24
C ASP A 231 3.76 -3.38 -4.37
N LYS A 232 4.87 -4.08 -4.15
CA LYS A 232 5.91 -4.30 -5.15
C LYS A 232 5.77 -5.69 -5.73
N LYS A 233 5.67 -5.85 -7.05
CA LYS A 233 5.67 -7.18 -7.70
C LYS A 233 7.07 -7.77 -7.94
N THR A 234 8.10 -6.96 -7.76
CA THR A 234 9.50 -7.30 -8.02
C THR A 234 10.16 -7.93 -6.79
N GLY A 235 11.21 -8.73 -6.99
CA GLY A 235 12.16 -9.11 -5.92
C GLY A 235 11.98 -10.51 -5.34
N HIS A 236 10.98 -11.26 -5.81
CA HIS A 236 10.90 -12.69 -5.53
C HIS A 236 12.11 -13.43 -6.09
N HIS A 237 12.48 -14.54 -5.46
CA HIS A 237 13.69 -15.27 -5.82
C HIS A 237 13.69 -16.69 -5.23
N PRO A 238 14.28 -17.67 -5.94
CA PRO A 238 14.57 -18.98 -5.37
C PRO A 238 15.93 -19.03 -4.68
N HIS A 239 16.00 -19.90 -3.67
CA HIS A 239 17.23 -20.51 -3.17
C HIS A 239 17.21 -22.00 -3.51
N TYR A 240 18.31 -22.53 -4.03
CA TYR A 240 18.48 -23.96 -4.23
C TYR A 240 19.50 -24.52 -3.26
N PHE A 241 19.35 -25.78 -2.88
CA PHE A 241 20.25 -26.53 -2.03
C PHE A 241 20.73 -27.78 -2.77
N LEU A 242 21.91 -27.71 -3.37
CA LEU A 242 22.51 -28.81 -4.14
C LEU A 242 23.47 -29.60 -3.24
N SER A 243 23.33 -30.92 -3.22
CA SER A 243 24.27 -31.79 -2.52
C SER A 243 25.65 -31.72 -3.14
N GLY A 244 26.68 -31.69 -2.29
CA GLY A 244 28.05 -31.84 -2.74
C GLY A 244 28.45 -33.28 -3.04
N LEU A 245 27.60 -34.26 -2.69
CA LEU A 245 27.83 -35.69 -2.88
C LEU A 245 27.40 -36.11 -4.29
N ASN A 246 28.34 -36.63 -5.06
CA ASN A 246 28.07 -37.29 -6.32
C ASN A 246 27.47 -38.67 -6.07
N ARG A 247 26.32 -38.96 -6.68
CA ARG A 247 25.57 -40.23 -6.50
C ARG A 247 26.27 -41.43 -7.15
N GLU A 248 27.06 -41.20 -8.19
CA GLU A 248 27.75 -42.25 -8.93
C GLU A 248 29.08 -42.63 -8.24
N THR A 249 29.90 -41.63 -7.91
CA THR A 249 31.24 -41.85 -7.31
C THR A 249 31.17 -42.00 -5.79
N GLN A 250 30.09 -41.54 -5.16
CA GLN A 250 29.95 -41.42 -3.70
C GLN A 250 31.02 -40.50 -3.06
N GLU A 251 31.60 -39.58 -3.85
CA GLU A 251 32.57 -38.59 -3.39
C GLU A 251 31.96 -37.20 -3.25
N TYR A 252 32.52 -36.38 -2.35
CA TYR A 252 32.14 -34.97 -2.22
C TYR A 252 33.03 -34.10 -3.12
N ASP A 253 32.73 -34.07 -4.42
CA ASP A 253 33.59 -33.55 -5.47
C ASP A 253 32.94 -32.44 -6.34
N LEU A 254 31.78 -31.91 -5.91
CA LEU A 254 31.01 -30.90 -6.66
C LEU A 254 31.86 -29.75 -7.22
N HIS A 255 32.84 -29.22 -6.47
CA HIS A 255 33.68 -28.13 -6.96
C HIS A 255 34.48 -28.52 -8.21
N LYS A 256 35.01 -29.76 -8.25
CA LYS A 256 35.74 -30.28 -9.40
C LYS A 256 34.83 -30.41 -10.61
N ARG A 257 33.63 -30.99 -10.43
CA ARG A 257 32.63 -31.06 -11.50
C ARG A 257 32.26 -29.68 -12.02
N GLN A 258 32.07 -28.70 -11.14
CA GLN A 258 31.75 -27.34 -11.57
C GLN A 258 32.84 -26.70 -12.43
N ILE A 259 34.12 -27.01 -12.20
CA ILE A 259 35.22 -26.56 -13.07
C ILE A 259 35.13 -27.26 -14.42
N GLN A 260 34.90 -28.57 -14.45
CA GLN A 260 34.74 -29.35 -15.68
C GLN A 260 33.59 -28.84 -16.54
N VAL A 261 32.42 -28.60 -15.94
CA VAL A 261 31.24 -28.06 -16.64
C VAL A 261 31.52 -26.68 -17.23
N VAL A 262 32.30 -25.83 -16.54
CA VAL A 262 32.71 -24.54 -17.11
C VAL A 262 33.68 -24.72 -18.28
N ASN A 263 34.62 -25.67 -18.20
CA ASN A 263 35.47 -26.02 -19.33
C ASN A 263 34.63 -26.52 -20.53
N GLU A 264 33.64 -27.39 -20.31
CA GLU A 264 32.70 -27.88 -21.34
C GLU A 264 31.94 -26.72 -22.00
N TYR A 265 31.46 -25.76 -21.19
CA TYR A 265 30.82 -24.54 -21.69
C TYR A 265 31.77 -23.67 -22.52
N LEU A 266 33.02 -23.49 -22.08
CA LEU A 266 34.03 -22.71 -22.80
C LEU A 266 34.43 -23.36 -24.13
N GLU A 267 34.55 -24.69 -24.14
CA GLU A 267 34.83 -25.45 -25.36
C GLU A 267 33.67 -25.29 -26.35
N LYS A 268 32.43 -25.48 -25.90
CA LYS A 268 31.23 -25.34 -26.75
C LYS A 268 31.04 -23.92 -27.29
N THR A 269 31.30 -22.90 -26.47
CA THR A 269 30.95 -21.51 -26.78
C THR A 269 32.08 -20.74 -27.46
N TYR A 270 33.34 -21.08 -27.11
CA TYR A 270 34.52 -20.33 -27.51
C TYR A 270 35.61 -21.19 -28.18
N ALA A 271 35.38 -22.50 -28.36
CA ALA A 271 36.37 -23.44 -28.87
C ALA A 271 37.68 -23.46 -28.07
N VAL A 272 37.61 -23.19 -26.76
CA VAL A 272 38.75 -23.21 -25.85
C VAL A 272 38.71 -24.47 -24.98
N THR A 273 39.61 -25.41 -25.25
CA THR A 273 39.71 -26.68 -24.52
C THR A 273 40.63 -26.55 -23.30
N ASN A 274 40.29 -27.20 -22.19
CA ASN A 274 41.14 -27.29 -20.98
C ASN A 274 41.62 -25.93 -20.46
N PHE A 275 40.75 -24.90 -20.49
CA PHE A 275 41.09 -23.57 -20.00
C PHE A 275 41.54 -23.62 -18.53
N PHE A 276 40.81 -24.37 -17.69
CA PHE A 276 41.22 -24.71 -16.33
C PHE A 276 41.86 -26.09 -16.27
N SER A 277 42.88 -26.24 -15.41
CA SER A 277 43.57 -27.51 -15.21
C SER A 277 42.61 -28.64 -14.78
N PRO A 278 42.77 -29.86 -15.33
CA PRO A 278 41.98 -31.04 -14.93
C PRO A 278 42.07 -31.36 -13.43
N ASP A 279 43.20 -31.02 -12.81
CA ASP A 279 43.47 -31.28 -11.39
C ASP A 279 42.55 -30.47 -10.45
N SER A 280 41.81 -29.51 -11.01
CA SER A 280 40.79 -28.70 -10.32
C SER A 280 41.32 -27.87 -9.15
N ILE A 281 42.63 -27.58 -9.15
CA ILE A 281 43.28 -26.65 -8.23
C ILE A 281 43.51 -25.35 -9.00
N LEU A 282 42.75 -24.32 -8.65
CA LEU A 282 42.81 -23.02 -9.30
C LEU A 282 43.72 -22.07 -8.53
N SER A 283 44.59 -21.36 -9.25
CA SER A 283 45.24 -20.15 -8.74
C SER A 283 44.22 -19.05 -8.43
N LYS A 284 44.68 -17.94 -7.84
CA LYS A 284 43.81 -16.81 -7.51
C LYS A 284 43.19 -16.17 -8.76
N GLU A 285 43.97 -16.06 -9.83
CA GLU A 285 43.54 -15.49 -11.11
C GLU A 285 42.54 -16.43 -11.80
N GLU A 286 42.88 -17.72 -11.89
CA GLU A 286 41.96 -18.73 -12.44
C GLU A 286 40.66 -18.84 -11.63
N SER A 287 40.71 -18.65 -10.31
CA SER A 287 39.49 -18.61 -9.47
C SER A 287 38.58 -17.43 -9.82
N ALA A 288 39.15 -16.28 -10.18
CA ALA A 288 38.39 -15.11 -10.63
C ALA A 288 37.77 -15.36 -12.01
N ASP A 289 38.54 -15.92 -12.94
CA ASP A 289 38.06 -16.28 -14.27
C ASP A 289 36.98 -17.36 -14.22
N TYR A 290 37.17 -18.39 -13.40
CA TYR A 290 36.15 -19.41 -13.12
C TYR A 290 34.86 -18.76 -12.62
N GLY A 291 34.96 -17.83 -11.66
CA GLY A 291 33.82 -17.09 -11.15
C GLY A 291 33.11 -16.26 -12.23
N HIS A 292 33.87 -15.67 -13.15
CA HIS A 292 33.36 -14.92 -14.30
C HIS A 292 32.60 -15.83 -15.27
N TYR A 293 33.24 -16.90 -15.75
CA TYR A 293 32.65 -17.79 -16.75
C TYR A 293 31.50 -18.62 -16.21
N PHE A 294 31.55 -19.05 -14.94
CA PHE A 294 30.40 -19.70 -14.31
C PHE A 294 29.18 -18.77 -14.30
N GLN A 295 29.35 -17.51 -13.90
CA GLN A 295 28.24 -16.56 -13.92
C GLN A 295 27.78 -16.24 -15.34
N LYS A 296 28.68 -16.26 -16.33
CA LYS A 296 28.33 -16.08 -17.73
C LYS A 296 27.47 -17.24 -18.23
N MET A 297 27.91 -18.48 -18.00
CA MET A 297 27.19 -19.71 -18.30
C MET A 297 25.76 -19.70 -17.73
N VAL A 298 25.60 -19.34 -16.45
CA VAL A 298 24.27 -19.22 -15.82
C VAL A 298 23.38 -18.20 -16.54
N ARG A 299 23.92 -17.04 -16.93
CA ARG A 299 23.15 -15.98 -17.59
C ARG A 299 22.78 -16.35 -19.03
N ASP A 300 23.71 -16.93 -19.77
CA ASP A 300 23.46 -17.39 -21.14
C ASP A 300 22.38 -18.46 -21.15
N TYR A 301 22.48 -19.43 -20.24
CA TYR A 301 21.45 -20.43 -20.04
C TYR A 301 20.09 -19.81 -19.67
N ALA A 302 20.06 -18.88 -18.72
CA ALA A 302 18.82 -18.21 -18.34
C ALA A 302 18.22 -17.35 -19.47
N ASN A 303 19.06 -16.75 -20.30
CA ASN A 303 18.64 -16.01 -21.49
C ASN A 303 17.92 -16.92 -22.47
N GLU A 304 18.55 -18.04 -22.80
CA GLU A 304 18.03 -19.04 -23.74
C GLU A 304 16.72 -19.65 -23.25
N HIS A 305 16.66 -20.08 -21.98
CA HIS A 305 15.56 -20.88 -21.46
C HIS A 305 14.44 -20.09 -20.78
N LEU A 306 14.63 -18.80 -20.47
CA LEU A 306 13.60 -17.99 -19.80
C LEU A 306 13.48 -16.58 -20.37
N PHE A 307 14.53 -15.77 -20.26
CA PHE A 307 14.40 -14.31 -20.43
C PHE A 307 14.10 -13.89 -21.88
N HIS A 308 14.68 -14.54 -22.88
CA HIS A 308 14.48 -14.15 -24.28
C HIS A 308 13.04 -14.29 -24.74
N SER A 309 12.36 -15.36 -24.30
CA SER A 309 10.93 -15.60 -24.58
C SER A 309 10.02 -14.50 -24.02
N LYS A 310 10.49 -13.78 -22.99
CA LYS A 310 9.80 -12.68 -22.32
C LYS A 310 10.24 -11.29 -22.82
N GLY A 311 11.04 -11.23 -23.88
CA GLY A 311 11.58 -9.97 -24.39
C GLY A 311 12.65 -9.32 -23.48
N LEU A 312 13.24 -10.10 -22.57
CA LEU A 312 14.29 -9.65 -21.63
C LEU A 312 15.66 -10.19 -22.07
N HIS A 313 16.72 -9.49 -21.67
CA HIS A 313 18.09 -9.97 -21.86
C HIS A 313 18.94 -9.67 -20.63
N VAL A 314 19.43 -10.71 -19.97
CA VAL A 314 20.36 -10.60 -18.85
C VAL A 314 21.78 -10.51 -19.38
N GLU A 315 22.50 -9.48 -18.95
CA GLU A 315 23.93 -9.36 -19.26
C GLU A 315 24.77 -9.08 -18.01
N LEU A 316 26.07 -9.24 -18.16
CA LEU A 316 27.04 -8.82 -17.16
C LEU A 316 27.07 -7.29 -17.10
N SER A 317 27.13 -6.74 -15.89
CA SER A 317 27.37 -5.30 -15.70
C SER A 317 28.61 -4.88 -16.49
N PRO A 318 28.55 -3.78 -17.28
CA PRO A 318 29.73 -3.22 -17.94
C PRO A 318 30.82 -2.86 -16.93
N GLU A 319 32.07 -2.80 -17.38
CA GLU A 319 33.19 -2.50 -16.49
C GLU A 319 33.05 -1.14 -15.78
N ALA A 320 32.53 -0.13 -16.49
CA ALA A 320 32.22 1.18 -15.92
C ALA A 320 31.25 1.08 -14.72
N GLU A 321 30.20 0.27 -14.82
CA GLU A 321 29.24 0.03 -13.72
C GLU A 321 29.92 -0.71 -12.57
N ARG A 322 30.75 -1.73 -12.87
CA ARG A 322 31.47 -2.51 -11.85
C ARG A 322 32.47 -1.66 -11.04
N ARG A 323 33.10 -0.67 -11.68
CA ARG A 323 34.10 0.22 -11.06
C ARG A 323 33.48 1.48 -10.41
N SER A 324 32.17 1.70 -10.57
CA SER A 324 31.46 2.87 -10.03
C SER A 324 31.56 2.97 -8.50
N GLU A 325 31.54 4.19 -7.96
CA GLU A 325 31.49 4.43 -6.51
C GLU A 325 30.23 3.83 -5.88
N GLN A 326 29.10 3.85 -6.61
CA GLN A 326 27.87 3.19 -6.18
C GLN A 326 28.09 1.69 -5.97
N ARG A 327 28.79 1.00 -6.88
CA ARG A 327 29.11 -0.43 -6.72
C ARG A 327 30.09 -0.68 -5.58
N LYS A 328 31.09 0.18 -5.39
CA LYS A 328 32.00 0.10 -4.23
C LYS A 328 31.24 0.26 -2.92
N LYS A 329 30.29 1.20 -2.83
CA LYS A 329 29.39 1.38 -1.68
C LYS A 329 28.56 0.12 -1.45
N MET A 330 27.88 -0.40 -2.48
CA MET A 330 27.11 -1.66 -2.38
C MET A 330 27.96 -2.84 -1.89
N ASN A 331 29.21 -2.95 -2.34
CA ASN A 331 30.12 -4.01 -1.90
C ASN A 331 30.52 -3.85 -0.42
N ARG A 332 30.75 -2.63 0.06
CA ARG A 332 31.00 -2.35 1.49
C ARG A 332 29.77 -2.71 2.33
N GLU A 333 28.59 -2.25 1.91
CA GLU A 333 27.29 -2.57 2.53
C GLU A 333 27.03 -4.08 2.58
N ALA A 334 27.39 -4.82 1.52
CA ALA A 334 27.19 -6.26 1.48
C ALA A 334 27.99 -7.04 2.56
N THR A 335 29.08 -6.46 3.08
CA THR A 335 29.85 -7.03 4.20
C THR A 335 29.22 -6.80 5.57
N LEU A 336 28.34 -5.80 5.69
CA LEU A 336 27.62 -5.49 6.91
C LEU A 336 26.47 -6.49 7.15
N PRO A 337 26.11 -6.77 8.43
CA PRO A 337 24.87 -7.44 8.78
C PRO A 337 23.67 -6.79 8.09
N LYS A 338 22.68 -7.56 7.62
CA LYS A 338 21.50 -7.02 6.90
C LYS A 338 20.85 -5.83 7.63
N SER A 339 20.69 -5.92 8.95
CA SER A 339 20.11 -4.88 9.82
C SER A 339 20.93 -3.59 9.89
N GLU A 340 22.23 -3.65 9.60
CA GLU A 340 23.14 -2.50 9.63
C GLU A 340 23.35 -1.89 8.24
N ARG A 341 22.79 -2.51 7.20
CA ARG A 341 22.89 -1.98 5.84
C ARG A 341 22.01 -0.74 5.69
N GLU A 342 22.51 0.27 4.98
CA GLU A 342 21.79 1.51 4.70
C GLU A 342 20.46 1.22 3.98
N TYR A 343 20.48 0.33 3.00
CA TYR A 343 19.29 -0.12 2.27
C TYR A 343 18.90 -1.53 2.72
N ASN A 344 18.15 -1.61 3.81
CA ASN A 344 17.51 -2.83 4.30
C ASN A 344 15.98 -2.70 4.30
N TYR A 345 15.27 -3.82 4.50
CA TYR A 345 13.80 -3.83 4.42
C TYR A 345 13.18 -2.88 5.45
N TYR A 346 13.70 -2.85 6.68
CA TYR A 346 13.22 -1.99 7.74
C TYR A 346 13.40 -0.49 7.43
N ASN A 347 14.58 -0.09 6.95
CA ASN A 347 14.87 1.28 6.55
C ASN A 347 13.98 1.72 5.38
N TYR A 348 13.75 0.84 4.41
CA TYR A 348 12.81 1.11 3.32
C TYR A 348 11.38 1.30 3.83
N GLN A 349 10.92 0.46 4.76
CA GLN A 349 9.59 0.61 5.36
C GLN A 349 9.47 1.90 6.19
N LEU A 350 10.52 2.30 6.89
CA LEU A 350 10.58 3.60 7.59
C LEU A 350 10.53 4.78 6.63
N GLU A 351 11.29 4.74 5.53
CA GLU A 351 11.26 5.77 4.48
C GLU A 351 9.85 5.92 3.92
N LYS A 352 9.19 4.80 3.62
CA LYS A 352 7.81 4.77 3.11
C LYS A 352 6.80 5.31 4.12
N LEU A 353 6.96 4.98 5.40
CA LEU A 353 6.13 5.51 6.47
C LEU A 353 6.29 7.03 6.59
N ASN A 354 7.52 7.53 6.48
CA ASN A 354 7.81 8.96 6.47
C ASN A 354 7.20 9.67 5.25
N GLU A 355 7.24 9.07 4.05
CA GLU A 355 6.57 9.62 2.87
C GLU A 355 5.04 9.69 3.06
N LEU A 356 4.43 8.63 3.60
CA LEU A 356 3.01 8.59 3.91
C LEU A 356 2.63 9.66 4.94
N LEU A 357 3.45 9.83 5.97
CA LEU A 357 3.27 10.83 7.01
C LEU A 357 3.33 12.24 6.41
N LYS A 358 4.36 12.55 5.61
CA LYS A 358 4.46 13.83 4.87
C LYS A 358 3.25 14.08 3.95
N ARG A 359 2.73 13.05 3.27
CA ARG A 359 1.52 13.19 2.45
C ARG A 359 0.29 13.50 3.30
N LYS A 360 0.15 12.85 4.47
CA LYS A 360 -0.95 13.14 5.41
C LYS A 360 -0.84 14.54 6.01
N GLU A 361 0.36 14.98 6.38
CA GLU A 361 0.60 16.35 6.86
C GLU A 361 0.22 17.40 5.82
N ARG A 362 0.63 17.22 4.55
CA ARG A 362 0.21 18.11 3.45
C ARG A 362 -1.30 18.14 3.27
N ARG A 363 -1.96 16.99 3.41
CA ARG A 363 -3.43 16.90 3.32
C ARG A 363 -4.12 17.61 4.48
N LEU A 364 -3.58 17.48 5.70
CA LEU A 364 -4.08 18.21 6.87
C LEU A 364 -3.94 19.72 6.66
N ALA A 365 -2.75 20.20 6.29
CA ALA A 365 -2.53 21.62 6.00
C ALA A 365 -3.47 22.17 4.92
N TRP A 366 -3.76 21.38 3.87
CA TRP A 366 -4.74 21.76 2.85
C TRP A 366 -6.17 21.82 3.39
N LEU A 367 -6.56 20.89 4.28
CA LEU A 367 -7.88 20.90 4.91
C LEU A 367 -8.02 22.09 5.87
N ASP A 368 -6.97 22.41 6.62
CA ASP A 368 -6.95 23.55 7.55
C ASP A 368 -7.10 24.87 6.79
N ALA A 369 -6.33 25.08 5.71
CA ALA A 369 -6.49 26.27 4.86
C ALA A 369 -7.89 26.39 4.24
N LYS A 370 -8.51 25.25 3.88
CA LYS A 370 -9.90 25.23 3.39
C LYS A 370 -10.91 25.55 4.50
N HIS A 371 -10.61 25.16 5.74
CA HIS A 371 -11.44 25.48 6.89
C HIS A 371 -11.35 26.97 7.24
N GLU A 372 -10.16 27.55 7.24
CA GLU A 372 -9.95 29.00 7.42
C GLU A 372 -10.71 29.82 6.38
N ALA A 373 -10.58 29.47 5.09
CA ALA A 373 -11.33 30.16 4.03
C ALA A 373 -12.86 30.04 4.19
N ARG A 374 -13.36 28.97 4.82
CA ARG A 374 -14.78 28.83 5.15
C ARG A 374 -15.19 29.69 6.34
N ILE A 375 -14.32 29.86 7.32
CA ILE A 375 -14.55 30.79 8.44
C ILE A 375 -14.68 32.21 7.90
N ASP A 376 -13.77 32.64 7.02
CA ASP A 376 -13.82 33.98 6.42
C ASP A 376 -15.16 34.24 5.68
N ILE A 377 -15.65 33.24 4.94
CA ILE A 377 -16.96 33.32 4.25
C ILE A 377 -18.11 33.41 5.27
N LEU A 378 -18.04 32.67 6.38
CA LEU A 378 -19.06 32.73 7.42
C LEU A 378 -19.08 34.09 8.13
N ASP A 379 -17.92 34.68 8.37
CA ASP A 379 -17.79 36.00 8.99
C ASP A 379 -18.32 37.12 8.05
N ASP A 380 -18.05 37.01 6.74
CA ASP A 380 -18.63 37.91 5.74
C ASP A 380 -20.16 37.77 5.69
N LEU A 381 -20.67 36.53 5.68
CA LEU A 381 -22.12 36.28 5.69
C LEU A 381 -22.78 36.80 6.97
N ALA A 382 -22.15 36.63 8.13
CA ALA A 382 -22.64 37.18 9.40
C ALA A 382 -22.73 38.71 9.34
N SER A 383 -21.71 39.36 8.77
CA SER A 383 -21.69 40.81 8.57
C SER A 383 -22.82 41.27 7.63
N GLN A 384 -23.07 40.54 6.55
CA GLN A 384 -24.19 40.81 5.63
C GLN A 384 -25.57 40.65 6.31
N VAL A 385 -25.72 39.63 7.17
CA VAL A 385 -26.95 39.42 7.96
C VAL A 385 -27.18 40.61 8.90
N ASP A 386 -26.14 41.10 9.58
CA ASP A 386 -26.25 42.26 10.46
C ASP A 386 -26.63 43.54 9.70
N LEU A 387 -26.02 43.78 8.53
CA LEU A 387 -26.41 44.90 7.66
C LEU A 387 -27.88 44.81 7.23
N THR A 388 -28.31 43.63 6.78
CA THR A 388 -29.69 43.38 6.37
C THR A 388 -30.67 43.60 7.52
N ARG A 389 -30.27 43.26 8.74
CA ARG A 389 -31.09 43.49 9.95
C ARG A 389 -31.24 44.98 10.25
N VAL A 390 -30.18 45.77 10.11
CA VAL A 390 -30.24 47.23 10.27
C VAL A 390 -31.17 47.86 9.23
N ASP A 391 -31.09 47.42 7.97
CA ASP A 391 -31.98 47.91 6.92
C ASP A 391 -33.44 47.52 7.15
N LEU A 392 -33.69 46.31 7.65
CA LEU A 392 -35.03 45.86 8.04
C LEU A 392 -35.62 46.75 9.15
N ASP A 393 -34.83 47.11 10.16
CA ASP A 393 -35.29 47.97 11.26
C ASP A 393 -35.56 49.41 10.78
N ARG A 394 -34.78 49.92 9.82
CA ARG A 394 -35.05 51.20 9.15
C ARG A 394 -36.37 51.17 8.38
N LEU A 395 -36.62 50.12 7.61
CA LEU A 395 -37.86 49.96 6.85
C LEU A 395 -39.08 49.89 7.77
N LYS A 396 -39.01 49.16 8.90
CA LYS A 396 -40.07 49.13 9.91
C LYS A 396 -40.36 50.51 10.51
N THR A 397 -39.30 51.30 10.75
CA THR A 397 -39.45 52.67 11.26
C THR A 397 -40.17 53.54 10.24
N ALA A 398 -39.76 53.48 8.97
CA ALA A 398 -40.41 54.22 7.89
C ALA A 398 -41.88 53.79 7.68
N GLU A 399 -42.17 52.49 7.80
CA GLU A 399 -43.55 51.96 7.76
C GLU A 399 -44.40 52.60 8.85
N SER A 400 -43.92 52.64 10.10
CA SER A 400 -44.63 53.27 11.22
C SER A 400 -44.87 54.78 11.01
N GLU A 401 -43.91 55.49 10.42
CA GLU A 401 -44.08 56.90 10.06
C GLU A 401 -45.16 57.10 8.99
N ILE A 402 -45.20 56.23 7.97
CA ILE A 402 -46.21 56.26 6.92
C ILE A 402 -47.60 55.98 7.52
N GLU A 403 -47.72 54.97 8.38
CA GLU A 403 -48.99 54.68 9.09
C GLU A 403 -49.48 55.88 9.89
N THR A 404 -48.58 56.55 10.61
CA THR A 404 -48.90 57.76 11.37
C THR A 404 -49.40 58.88 10.46
N LYS A 405 -48.75 59.10 9.31
CA LYS A 405 -49.20 60.07 8.30
C LYS A 405 -50.57 59.71 7.72
N ILE A 406 -50.82 58.43 7.43
CA ILE A 406 -52.13 57.95 6.96
C ILE A 406 -53.22 58.25 7.98
N ILE A 407 -52.97 58.00 9.27
CA ILE A 407 -53.91 58.32 10.35
C ILE A 407 -54.19 59.83 10.40
N SER A 408 -53.15 60.66 10.29
CA SER A 408 -53.29 62.13 10.27
C SER A 408 -54.13 62.60 9.09
N ILE A 409 -53.86 62.11 7.88
CA ILE A 409 -54.61 62.46 6.66
C ILE A 409 -56.08 62.03 6.79
N LYS A 410 -56.35 60.83 7.31
CA LYS A 410 -57.74 60.36 7.56
C LYS A 410 -58.47 61.30 8.52
N SER A 411 -57.81 61.73 9.60
CA SER A 411 -58.39 62.69 10.55
C SER A 411 -58.73 64.04 9.89
N GLN A 412 -57.82 64.57 9.05
CA GLN A 412 -58.07 65.79 8.29
C GLN A 412 -59.23 65.62 7.31
N TYR A 413 -59.31 64.48 6.62
CA TYR A 413 -60.41 64.16 5.72
C TYR A 413 -61.76 64.14 6.46
N ASP A 414 -61.82 63.50 7.63
CA ASP A 414 -63.03 63.47 8.47
C ASP A 414 -63.44 64.86 8.98
N GLU A 415 -62.48 65.75 9.21
CA GLU A 415 -62.75 67.16 9.55
C GLU A 415 -63.37 67.91 8.37
N TYR A 416 -62.84 67.74 7.16
CA TYR A 416 -63.40 68.34 5.94
C TYR A 416 -64.82 67.84 5.66
N ILE A 417 -65.07 66.53 5.79
CA ILE A 417 -66.42 65.94 5.69
C ILE A 417 -67.39 66.63 6.67
N ARG A 418 -66.97 66.82 7.93
CA ARG A 418 -67.79 67.51 8.94
C ARG A 418 -68.08 68.97 8.57
N LYS A 419 -67.11 69.70 8.02
CA LYS A 419 -67.31 71.08 7.55
C LYS A 419 -68.30 71.15 6.39
N VAL A 420 -68.21 70.25 5.42
CA VAL A 420 -69.15 70.16 4.29
C VAL A 420 -70.56 69.87 4.78
N ASN A 421 -70.75 68.86 5.64
CA ASN A 421 -72.07 68.52 6.19
C ASN A 421 -72.68 69.68 6.99
N LYS A 422 -71.85 70.46 7.70
CA LYS A 422 -72.31 71.65 8.43
C LYS A 422 -72.78 72.75 7.47
N LEU A 423 -72.06 73.00 6.38
CA LEU A 423 -72.49 73.94 5.34
C LEU A 423 -73.84 73.52 4.74
N ASP A 424 -73.98 72.25 4.35
CA ASP A 424 -75.24 71.73 3.80
C ASP A 424 -76.43 71.94 4.76
N SER A 425 -76.23 71.71 6.06
CA SER A 425 -77.30 71.91 7.07
C SER A 425 -77.73 73.38 7.23
N VAL A 426 -76.79 74.33 7.09
CA VAL A 426 -77.07 75.76 7.18
C VAL A 426 -77.86 76.23 5.97
N TYR A 427 -77.45 75.82 4.77
CA TYR A 427 -78.16 76.12 3.52
C TYR A 427 -79.59 75.54 3.52
N ALA A 428 -79.76 74.28 3.94
CA ALA A 428 -81.08 73.65 3.99
C ALA A 428 -82.05 74.38 4.95
N SER A 429 -81.57 74.78 6.13
CA SER A 429 -82.36 75.51 7.12
C SER A 429 -82.80 76.89 6.61
N HIS A 430 -81.91 77.59 5.93
CA HIS A 430 -82.19 78.92 5.40
C HIS A 430 -83.24 78.88 4.28
N ILE A 431 -83.11 77.95 3.32
CA ILE A 431 -84.13 77.70 2.28
C ILE A 431 -85.48 77.33 2.90
N ALA A 432 -85.50 76.42 3.88
CA ALA A 432 -86.73 75.99 4.54
C ALA A 432 -87.46 77.16 5.21
N ASN A 433 -86.72 78.09 5.83
CA ASN A 433 -87.30 79.28 6.45
C ASN A 433 -87.93 80.21 5.41
N ILE A 434 -87.26 80.45 4.28
CA ILE A 434 -87.82 81.26 3.19
C ILE A 434 -89.10 80.62 2.64
N CYS A 435 -89.08 79.31 2.38
CA CYS A 435 -90.27 78.57 1.93
C CYS A 435 -91.44 78.69 2.90
N LYS A 436 -91.17 78.59 4.22
CA LYS A 436 -92.18 78.74 5.26
C LYS A 436 -92.83 80.13 5.22
N LEU A 437 -92.03 81.19 5.08
CA LEU A 437 -92.54 82.56 5.00
C LEU A 437 -93.39 82.78 3.74
N ILE A 438 -92.98 82.19 2.60
CA ILE A 438 -93.75 82.22 1.36
C ILE A 438 -95.09 81.48 1.54
N PHE A 439 -95.07 80.28 2.11
CA PHE A 439 -96.28 79.50 2.36
C PHE A 439 -97.28 80.23 3.26
N VAL A 440 -96.80 80.82 4.36
CA VAL A 440 -97.67 81.57 5.28
C VAL A 440 -98.22 82.83 4.60
N ARG A 441 -97.44 83.49 3.73
CA ARG A 441 -97.93 84.61 2.92
C ARG A 441 -99.07 84.21 1.99
N ILE A 442 -98.94 83.11 1.26
CA ILE A 442 -99.98 82.62 0.34
C ILE A 442 -101.26 82.34 1.13
N ARG A 443 -101.13 81.63 2.25
CA ARG A 443 -102.27 81.35 3.14
C ARG A 443 -102.93 82.62 3.66
N ALA A 444 -102.16 83.66 3.98
CA ALA A 444 -102.71 84.95 4.39
C ALA A 444 -103.45 85.67 3.25
N LYS A 445 -102.97 85.57 2.00
CA LYS A 445 -103.69 86.06 0.81
C LYS A 445 -105.02 85.32 0.62
N ASP A 446 -105.01 83.98 0.72
CA ASP A 446 -106.22 83.15 0.57
C ASP A 446 -107.29 83.46 1.62
N GLN A 447 -106.87 83.82 2.84
CA GLN A 447 -107.76 84.23 3.93
C GLN A 447 -108.19 85.71 3.86
N ASN A 448 -107.84 86.40 2.77
CA ASN A 448 -108.12 87.82 2.52
C ASN A 448 -107.52 88.78 3.58
N LEU A 449 -106.47 88.35 4.28
CA LEU A 449 -105.74 89.10 5.30
C LEU A 449 -104.58 89.90 4.67
N GLN A 450 -104.92 90.93 3.88
CA GLN A 450 -103.97 91.66 3.04
C GLN A 450 -102.77 92.26 3.81
N ASN A 451 -103.02 92.81 5.02
CA ASN A 451 -101.94 93.39 5.85
C ASN A 451 -100.95 92.31 6.34
N ALA A 452 -101.42 91.11 6.65
CA ALA A 452 -100.56 90.01 7.07
C ALA A 452 -99.74 89.45 5.89
N ALA A 453 -100.36 89.33 4.70
CA ALA A 453 -99.66 88.92 3.49
C ALA A 453 -98.51 89.88 3.12
N LEU A 454 -98.70 91.19 3.30
CA LEU A 454 -97.66 92.20 3.06
C LEU A 454 -96.52 92.11 4.09
N ASP A 455 -96.83 91.88 5.36
CA ASP A 455 -95.81 91.69 6.40
C ASP A 455 -94.94 90.46 6.12
N TYR A 456 -95.55 89.33 5.74
CA TYR A 456 -94.78 88.15 5.34
C TYR A 456 -93.97 88.36 4.06
N LEU A 457 -94.44 89.18 3.12
CA LEU A 457 -93.67 89.54 1.93
C LEU A 457 -92.39 90.32 2.29
N ASN A 458 -92.51 91.27 3.22
CA ASN A 458 -91.36 92.02 3.72
C ASN A 458 -90.37 91.12 4.48
N LYS A 459 -90.87 90.12 5.24
CA LYS A 459 -90.02 89.11 5.89
C LYS A 459 -89.30 88.22 4.87
N VAL A 460 -89.97 87.81 3.80
CA VAL A 460 -89.34 87.08 2.67
C VAL A 460 -88.23 87.94 2.05
N LYS A 461 -88.50 89.22 1.78
CA LYS A 461 -87.53 90.18 1.24
C LYS A 461 -86.28 90.32 2.12
N LEU A 462 -86.45 90.40 3.44
CA LEU A 462 -85.35 90.52 4.39
C LEU A 462 -84.47 89.26 4.42
N ASN A 463 -85.08 88.07 4.36
CA ASN A 463 -84.32 86.81 4.34
C ASN A 463 -83.62 86.60 2.99
N LEU A 464 -84.27 86.98 1.87
CA LEU A 464 -83.65 86.97 0.54
C LEU A 464 -82.44 87.89 0.43
N ALA A 465 -82.44 89.04 1.11
CA ALA A 465 -81.29 89.94 1.12
C ALA A 465 -80.01 89.32 1.71
N ARG A 466 -80.16 88.25 2.51
CA ARG A 466 -79.04 87.51 3.12
C ARG A 466 -78.83 86.14 2.48
N ALA A 467 -79.60 85.83 1.44
CA ALA A 467 -79.52 84.56 0.74
C ALA A 467 -78.40 84.56 -0.29
N SER A 468 -77.77 83.40 -0.48
CA SER A 468 -76.83 83.17 -1.55
C SER A 468 -77.50 83.28 -2.94
N PRO A 469 -76.71 83.46 -4.02
CA PRO A 469 -77.25 83.54 -5.37
C PRO A 469 -78.13 82.34 -5.75
N SER A 470 -77.77 81.13 -5.34
CA SER A 470 -78.52 79.90 -5.60
C SER A 470 -79.87 79.87 -4.87
N GLU A 471 -79.91 80.36 -3.63
CA GLU A 471 -81.16 80.45 -2.86
C GLU A 471 -82.10 81.52 -3.44
N LYS A 472 -81.56 82.65 -3.90
CA LYS A 472 -82.34 83.67 -4.61
C LYS A 472 -82.91 83.14 -5.92
N LEU A 473 -82.13 82.35 -6.66
CA LEU A 473 -82.58 81.68 -7.89
C LEU A 473 -83.71 80.69 -7.60
N PHE A 474 -83.59 79.88 -6.55
CA PHE A 474 -84.64 78.95 -6.12
C PHE A 474 -85.96 79.69 -5.82
N VAL A 475 -85.90 80.80 -5.08
CA VAL A 475 -87.09 81.59 -4.75
C VAL A 475 -87.69 82.30 -5.97
N SER A 476 -86.86 82.73 -6.93
CA SER A 476 -87.33 83.25 -8.22
C SER A 476 -88.08 82.20 -9.03
N MET A 477 -87.59 80.96 -9.06
CA MET A 477 -88.29 79.84 -9.70
C MET A 477 -89.62 79.54 -8.99
N LEU A 478 -89.59 79.46 -7.65
CA LEU A 478 -90.79 79.22 -6.85
C LEU A 478 -91.85 80.33 -7.04
N ALA A 479 -91.43 81.59 -7.13
CA ALA A 479 -92.33 82.72 -7.35
C ALA A 479 -93.07 82.64 -8.69
N LYS A 480 -92.37 82.21 -9.75
CA LYS A 480 -92.98 81.95 -11.07
C LYS A 480 -94.01 80.83 -11.02
N ASP A 481 -93.68 79.71 -10.39
CA ASP A 481 -94.58 78.56 -10.28
C ASP A 481 -95.85 78.89 -9.48
N LEU A 482 -95.72 79.77 -8.48
CA LEU A 482 -96.83 80.25 -7.67
C LEU A 482 -97.65 81.39 -8.32
N ASN A 483 -97.22 81.87 -9.50
CA ASN A 483 -97.82 83.00 -10.22
C ASN A 483 -97.98 84.26 -9.35
N ASP A 484 -97.02 84.51 -8.43
CA ASP A 484 -97.07 85.63 -7.50
C ASP A 484 -96.12 86.75 -7.95
N LYS A 485 -96.68 87.75 -8.64
CA LYS A 485 -95.92 88.86 -9.22
C LYS A 485 -95.16 89.69 -8.18
N ASP A 486 -95.67 89.87 -6.96
CA ASP A 486 -94.95 90.65 -5.95
C ASP A 486 -93.72 89.89 -5.44
N LEU A 487 -93.83 88.56 -5.34
CA LEU A 487 -92.75 87.66 -4.96
C LEU A 487 -91.69 87.56 -6.07
N GLU A 488 -92.12 87.52 -7.32
CA GLU A 488 -91.25 87.49 -8.50
C GLU A 488 -90.44 88.79 -8.63
N VAL A 489 -91.09 89.96 -8.44
CA VAL A 489 -90.42 91.26 -8.42
C VAL A 489 -89.36 91.31 -7.32
N ILE A 490 -89.68 90.87 -6.09
CA ILE A 490 -88.71 90.92 -4.99
C ILE A 490 -87.54 89.95 -5.20
N ALA A 491 -87.78 88.77 -5.78
CA ALA A 491 -86.72 87.82 -6.12
C ALA A 491 -85.80 88.36 -7.24
N LEU A 492 -86.35 89.11 -8.21
CA LEU A 492 -85.60 89.74 -9.32
C LEU A 492 -84.87 91.04 -8.91
N ASP A 493 -85.48 91.88 -8.07
CA ASP A 493 -84.86 93.10 -7.54
C ASP A 493 -83.67 92.79 -6.63
N SER A 494 -83.73 91.68 -5.89
CA SER A 494 -82.66 91.24 -4.99
C SER A 494 -81.53 90.45 -5.68
N THR A 495 -81.73 90.03 -6.94
CA THR A 495 -80.67 89.49 -7.81
C THR A 495 -79.97 90.58 -8.62
N ASN A 496 -80.67 91.66 -9.01
CA ASN A 496 -80.07 92.77 -9.78
C ASN A 496 -79.25 93.77 -8.95
N LYS A 497 -79.42 93.80 -7.62
CA LYS A 497 -78.64 94.67 -6.72
C LYS A 497 -77.23 94.17 -6.37
N GLU A 498 -76.89 92.91 -6.68
CA GLU A 498 -75.57 92.31 -6.41
C GLU A 498 -74.66 92.22 -7.64
N ARG A 499 -75.08 92.74 -8.80
CA ARG A 499 -74.25 92.79 -10.02
C ARG A 499 -73.49 94.11 -10.19
N SER A 500 -73.42 94.97 -9.16
CA SER A 500 -72.74 96.27 -9.22
C SER A 500 -71.68 96.50 -8.13
N ILE A 501 -71.11 95.44 -7.58
CA ILE A 501 -69.86 95.39 -6.77
C ILE A 501 -69.15 94.09 -7.16
#